data_AF-A0A4Q3EI43-F1
#
_entry.id   AF-A0A4Q3EI43-F1
#
_cell.length_a   1.000
_cell.length_b   1.000
_cell.length_c   1.000
_cell.angle_alpha   90.00
_cell.angle_beta   90.00
_cell.angle_gamma   90.00
#
_symmetry.space_group_name_H-M   'P 1'
#
loop_
_entity.id
_entity.type
_entity.pdbx_description
1 polymer ?
#
loop_
_entity_poly.entity_id
_entity_poly.type
_entity_poly.pdbx_seq_one_letter_code
_entity_poly.pdbx_strand_id
1 'polypeptide(L)' 'KSAQFPLHTWLPDAMEGPTAVSALIHAATMVAAGVFLLARVYTVFNADVKLVITITGTFTAFMAATIALTQNDLKKILAF' A
#
# COMPACT_ATOMS: atom_id res chain seq x y z
N LYS A 1 -4.64 -5.87 -2.50
CA LYS A 1 -4.92 -5.59 -1.07
C LYS A 1 -3.98 -4.56 -0.48
N SER A 2 -2.65 -4.74 -0.56
CA SER A 2 -1.68 -3.77 -0.01
C SER A 2 -1.37 -2.57 -0.91
N ALA A 3 -2.32 -2.16 -1.77
CA ALA A 3 -2.20 -1.01 -2.68
C ALA A 3 -0.85 -0.89 -3.44
N GLN A 4 -0.28 -2.02 -3.87
CA GLN A 4 0.95 -2.03 -4.68
C GLN A 4 0.64 -1.64 -6.12
N PHE A 5 1.63 -1.10 -6.83
CA PHE A 5 1.51 -0.87 -8.27
C PHE A 5 1.14 -2.18 -9.02
N PRO A 6 0.20 -2.17 -9.99
CA PRO A 6 -0.60 -1.04 -10.48
C PRO A 6 -1.93 -0.80 -9.73
N LEU A 7 -2.25 -1.61 -8.71
CA LEU A 7 -3.55 -1.64 -8.01
C LEU A 7 -3.62 -0.69 -6.80
N HIS A 8 -3.04 0.50 -6.91
CA HIS A 8 -2.94 1.49 -5.83
C HIS A 8 -4.04 2.57 -5.89
N THR A 9 -4.73 2.71 -7.02
CA THR A 9 -5.62 3.84 -7.35
C THR A 9 -6.83 3.99 -6.43
N TRP A 10 -7.29 2.91 -5.80
CA TRP A 10 -8.46 2.93 -4.91
C TRP A 10 -8.15 3.52 -3.52
N LEU A 11 -6.86 3.57 -3.13
CA LEU A 11 -6.46 3.94 -1.77
C LEU A 11 -6.72 5.43 -1.43
N PRO A 12 -6.45 6.39 -2.34
CA PRO A 12 -6.78 7.80 -2.11
C PRO A 12 -8.29 8.05 -2.13
N ASP A 13 -9.05 7.33 -2.96
CA ASP A 13 -10.50 7.45 -3.05
C ASP A 13 -11.18 6.95 -1.77
N ALA A 14 -10.60 5.95 -1.11
CA ALA A 14 -11.10 5.44 0.17
C ALA A 14 -10.96 6.45 1.33
N MET A 15 -10.25 7.56 1.13
CA MET A 15 -10.15 8.66 2.11
C MET A 15 -11.38 9.56 2.14
N GLU A 16 -12.37 9.36 1.27
CA GLU A 16 -13.67 10.03 1.36
C GLU A 16 -14.50 9.58 2.57
N GLY A 17 -14.18 8.41 3.15
CA GLY A 17 -14.84 7.89 4.34
C GLY A 17 -14.60 8.70 5.62
N PRO A 18 -15.33 8.38 6.71
CA PRO A 18 -15.11 9.00 8.02
C PRO A 18 -13.69 8.73 8.55
N THR A 19 -13.07 9.73 9.16
CA THR A 19 -11.66 9.68 9.60
C THR A 19 -11.32 8.46 10.47
N ALA A 20 -12.23 8.06 11.37
CA ALA A 20 -12.04 6.89 12.23
C ALA A 20 -12.00 5.56 11.43
N VAL A 21 -12.79 5.47 10.35
CA VAL A 21 -12.85 4.29 9.48
C VAL A 21 -11.61 4.23 8.58
N SER A 22 -11.20 5.37 8.02
CA SER A 22 -9.99 5.44 7.20
C SER A 22 -8.74 5.05 7.99
N ALA A 23 -8.63 5.48 9.25
CA ALA A 23 -7.53 5.07 10.13
C ALA A 23 -7.50 3.55 10.39
N LEU A 24 -8.64 2.93 10.69
CA LEU A 24 -8.70 1.49 10.98
C LEU A 24 -8.44 0.62 9.73
N ILE A 25 -9.02 0.99 8.59
CA ILE A 25 -8.95 0.18 7.37
C ILE A 25 -7.58 0.30 6.71
N HIS A 26 -7.05 1.53 6.57
CA HIS A 26 -5.86 1.77 5.77
C HIS A 26 -4.56 1.66 6.58
N ALA A 27 -4.57 2.02 7.88
CA ALA A 27 -3.37 1.87 8.70
C ALA A 27 -3.26 0.47 9.33
N ALA A 28 -4.37 -0.13 9.78
CA ALA A 28 -4.30 -1.29 10.67
C ALA A 28 -4.66 -2.65 10.03
N THR A 29 -5.61 -2.71 9.08
CA THR A 29 -6.24 -4.00 8.73
C THR A 29 -6.08 -4.41 7.26
N MET A 30 -6.50 -3.58 6.31
CA MET A 30 -6.66 -4.01 4.92
C MET A 30 -5.34 -4.04 4.15
N VAL A 31 -4.44 -3.09 4.42
CA VAL A 31 -3.09 -3.02 3.83
C VAL A 31 -2.17 -4.08 4.45
N ALA A 32 -2.24 -4.26 5.78
CA ALA A 32 -1.47 -5.24 6.53
C ALA A 32 -1.81 -6.70 6.14
N ALA A 33 -3.07 -6.98 5.79
CA ALA A 33 -3.50 -8.33 5.42
C ALA A 33 -2.73 -8.91 4.21
N GLY A 34 -2.36 -8.08 3.22
CA GLY A 34 -1.59 -8.56 2.07
C GLY A 34 -0.12 -8.83 2.44
N VAL A 35 0.49 -7.99 3.28
CA VAL A 35 1.86 -8.20 3.78
C VAL A 35 1.92 -9.45 4.68
N PHE A 36 0.92 -9.64 5.54
CA PHE A 36 0.78 -10.83 6.38
C PHE A 36 0.73 -12.11 5.54
N LEU A 37 -0.05 -12.12 4.45
CA LEU A 37 -0.10 -13.27 3.55
C LEU A 37 1.28 -13.58 2.96
N LEU A 38 1.99 -12.56 2.43
CA LEU A 38 3.34 -12.73 1.88
C LEU A 38 4.32 -13.26 2.92
N ALA A 39 4.26 -12.76 4.15
CA ALA A 39 5.09 -13.26 5.25
C ALA A 39 4.76 -14.72 5.59
N ARG A 40 3.48 -15.09 5.57
CA ARG A 40 3.03 -16.45 5.92
C ARG A 40 3.45 -17.50 4.91
N VAL A 41 3.45 -17.17 3.62
CA VAL A 41 3.87 -18.09 2.54
C VAL A 41 5.32 -17.88 2.09
N TYR A 42 6.12 -17.13 2.87
CA TYR A 42 7.49 -16.76 2.50
C TYR A 42 8.38 -17.97 2.15
N THR A 43 8.19 -19.10 2.84
CA THR A 43 8.95 -20.34 2.60
C THR A 43 8.67 -20.98 1.24
N VAL A 44 7.56 -20.61 0.58
CA VAL A 44 7.17 -21.10 -0.74
C VAL A 44 7.83 -20.29 -1.86
N PHE A 45 8.35 -19.09 -1.58
CA PHE A 45 8.89 -18.20 -2.60
C PHE A 45 10.33 -18.55 -3.02
N ASN A 46 10.54 -18.61 -4.33
CA ASN A 46 11.88 -18.70 -4.93
C ASN A 46 12.56 -17.31 -5.01
N ALA A 47 13.80 -17.26 -5.49
CA ALA A 47 14.56 -16.02 -5.61
C ALA A 47 13.91 -15.01 -6.57
N ASP A 48 13.36 -15.48 -7.69
CA ASP A 48 12.73 -14.62 -8.70
C ASP A 48 11.47 -13.92 -8.16
N VAL A 49 10.62 -14.66 -7.44
CA VAL A 49 9.42 -14.09 -6.81
C VAL A 49 9.81 -13.04 -5.76
N LYS A 50 10.85 -13.29 -4.97
CA LYS A 50 11.35 -12.30 -3.99
C LYS A 50 11.86 -11.04 -4.69
N LEU A 51 12.57 -11.18 -5.80
CA LEU A 51 13.05 -10.05 -6.60
C LEU A 51 11.90 -9.24 -7.17
N VAL A 52 10.83 -9.88 -7.68
CA VAL A 52 9.61 -9.19 -8.13
C VAL A 52 8.94 -8.43 -6.98
N ILE A 53 8.80 -9.05 -5.80
CA ILE A 53 8.25 -8.39 -4.60
C ILE A 53 9.09 -7.17 -4.22
N THR A 54 10.42 -7.29 -4.22
CA THR A 54 11.32 -6.16 -3.91
C THR A 54 11.17 -5.03 -4.92
N ILE A 55 11.24 -5.33 -6.22
CA ILE A 55 11.13 -4.29 -7.27
C ILE A 55 9.78 -3.58 -7.20
N THR A 56 8.67 -4.35 -7.10
CA THR A 56 7.33 -3.77 -7.03
C THR A 56 7.13 -2.93 -5.77
N GLY A 57 7.66 -3.37 -4.62
CA GLY A 57 7.62 -2.62 -3.37
C GLY A 57 8.45 -1.33 -3.42
N THR A 58 9.68 -1.40 -3.90
CA THR A 58 10.55 -0.21 -4.04
C THR A 58 9.97 0.80 -5.02
N PHE A 59 9.44 0.33 -6.15
CA PHE A 59 8.79 1.20 -7.12
C PHE A 59 7.54 1.87 -6.53
N THR A 60 6.68 1.10 -5.84
CA THR A 60 5.48 1.64 -5.20
C THR A 60 5.85 2.70 -4.15
N ALA A 61 6.88 2.46 -3.33
CA ALA A 61 7.34 3.41 -2.32
C ALA A 61 7.84 4.72 -2.94
N PHE A 62 8.66 4.64 -3.99
CA PHE A 62 9.15 5.83 -4.69
C PHE A 62 8.02 6.62 -5.35
N MET A 63 7.14 5.93 -6.08
CA MET A 63 5.99 6.53 -6.74
C MET A 63 5.06 7.23 -5.73
N ALA A 64 4.67 6.54 -4.64
CA ALA A 64 3.76 7.09 -3.66
C ALA A 64 4.36 8.31 -2.94
N ALA A 65 5.65 8.27 -2.58
CA ALA A 65 6.36 9.41 -2.01
C ALA A 65 6.33 10.64 -2.94
N THR A 66 6.52 10.47 -4.25
CA THR A 66 6.46 11.59 -5.20
C THR A 66 5.05 12.16 -5.36
N ILE A 67 4.01 11.30 -5.35
CA ILE A 67 2.61 11.75 -5.46
C ILE A 67 2.21 12.53 -4.20
N ALA A 68 2.59 12.05 -3.02
CA ALA A 68 2.28 12.68 -1.73
C ALA A 68 2.75 14.14 -1.65
N LEU A 69 3.89 14.48 -2.26
CA LEU A 69 4.42 15.86 -2.29
C LEU A 69 3.52 16.87 -3.02
N THR A 70 2.67 16.39 -3.93
CA THR A 70 1.77 17.24 -4.73
C THR A 70 0.33 17.27 -4.21
N GLN A 71 0.02 16.53 -3.14
CA GLN A 71 -1.32 16.46 -2.58
C GLN A 71 -1.60 17.63 -1.64
N ASN A 72 -2.81 18.19 -1.71
CA ASN A 72 -3.26 19.30 -0.86
C ASN A 72 -4.20 18.85 0.28
N ASP A 73 -4.66 17.60 0.27
CA ASP A 73 -5.53 17.01 1.31
C ASP A 73 -4.70 16.12 2.23
N LEU A 74 -4.74 16.41 3.54
CA LEU A 74 -3.98 15.67 4.55
C LEU A 74 -4.29 14.16 4.56
N LYS A 75 -5.56 13.77 4.39
CA LYS A 75 -5.94 12.35 4.37
C LYS A 75 -5.36 11.66 3.14
N LYS A 76 -5.33 12.35 1.99
CA LYS A 76 -4.72 11.82 0.76
C LYS A 76 -3.20 11.77 0.85
N ILE A 77 -2.56 12.76 1.48
CA ILE A 77 -1.12 12.71 1.79
C ILE A 77 -0.81 11.47 2.64
N LEU A 78 -1.57 11.21 3.70
CA LEU A 78 -1.37 10.05 4.57
C LEU A 78 -1.71 8.70 3.90
N ALA A 79 -2.43 8.73 2.78
CA ALA A 79 -2.77 7.54 2.00
C ALA A 79 -1.64 7.08 1.09
N PHE A 80 -0.75 8.00 0.68
CA PHE A 80 0.37 7.75 -0.23
C PHE A 80 1.68 7.61 0.55
#